data_AF-A0A834Z382-F1
#
_entry.id   AF-A0A834Z382-F1
#
_cell.length_a   1.000
_cell.length_b   1.000
_cell.length_c   1.000
_cell.angle_alpha   90.00
_cell.angle_beta   90.00
_cell.angle_gamma   90.00
#
_symmetry.space_group_name_H-M   'P 1'
#
loop_
_entity.id
_entity.type
_entity.pdbx_description
1 polymer ?
#
loop_
_entity_poly.entity_id
_entity_poly.type
_entity_poly.pdbx_seq_one_letter_code
_entity_poly.pdbx_strand_id
1 'polypeptide(L)'
;MRATPLAPSEWRKRLEAVTNVDDASRSYLNTKFILLDVRNGYEWDIGHFLGARRPDVDSFRSTSFGLYESELTASDPLASADKESTDILMYCTGGIRCDVYSTILRQRGFQNLYTLKGGVSHYLEKEGPIKWVGNLFVFDSRLSLPPSAYKPEAMAEARGIQLVSKNSTFARCYICGSRICELRHRNCANLDCNLLFLCCADCVKDLRGCCCSDCTSAPRLRPVLHGRQRYEKWHIYRDDLEMQNKSIAQLDVS
;
A
#
# COMPACT_ATOMS: atom_id res chain seq x y z
N MET A 1 -2.47 22.38 -15.92
CA MET A 1 -1.74 22.94 -14.75
C MET A 1 -1.64 21.85 -13.68
N ARG A 2 -0.46 21.59 -13.12
CA ARG A 2 -0.25 20.56 -12.08
C ARG A 2 -0.82 20.99 -10.72
N ALA A 3 -0.90 20.06 -9.78
CA ALA A 3 -1.21 20.36 -8.37
C ALA A 3 -0.12 21.22 -7.72
N THR A 4 -0.49 22.00 -6.72
CA THR A 4 0.43 22.80 -5.91
C THR A 4 1.25 21.89 -4.98
N PRO A 5 2.59 21.90 -5.07
CA PRO A 5 3.42 21.06 -4.20
C PRO A 5 3.49 21.63 -2.78
N LEU A 6 3.23 20.79 -1.78
CA LEU A 6 3.39 21.10 -0.36
C LEU A 6 4.67 20.46 0.18
N ALA A 7 5.46 21.23 0.93
CA ALA A 7 6.59 20.70 1.68
C ALA A 7 6.13 19.72 2.77
N PRO A 8 6.97 18.75 3.21
CA PRO A 8 6.60 17.80 4.26
C PRO A 8 6.02 18.44 5.53
N SER A 9 6.61 19.54 5.99
CA SER A 9 6.15 20.26 7.19
C SER A 9 4.78 20.91 7.01
N GLU A 10 4.50 21.45 5.82
CA GLU A 10 3.19 22.03 5.48
C GLU A 10 2.13 20.94 5.33
N TRP A 11 2.47 19.83 4.69
CA TRP A 11 1.62 18.65 4.58
C TRP A 11 1.22 18.13 5.97
N ARG A 12 2.19 18.00 6.88
CA ARG A 12 1.95 17.59 8.26
C ARG A 12 0.95 18.53 8.97
N LYS A 13 1.17 19.84 8.89
CA LYS A 13 0.26 20.83 9.51
C LYS A 13 -1.18 20.66 9.01
N ARG A 14 -1.37 20.43 7.71
CA ARG A 14 -2.70 20.18 7.14
C ARG A 14 -3.32 18.89 7.67
N LEU A 15 -2.55 17.82 7.83
CA LEU A 15 -3.05 16.57 8.42
C LEU A 15 -3.44 16.74 9.90
N GLU A 16 -2.67 17.50 10.68
CA GLU A 16 -2.92 17.75 12.10
C GLU A 16 -4.15 18.63 12.33
N ALA A 17 -4.30 19.69 11.52
CA ALA A 17 -5.43 20.61 11.59
C ALA A 17 -6.78 19.90 11.44
N VAL A 18 -6.80 18.78 10.73
CA VAL A 18 -8.00 17.99 10.45
C VAL A 18 -8.34 17.07 11.61
N THR A 19 -7.35 16.36 12.12
CA THR A 19 -7.57 15.38 13.20
C THR A 19 -8.06 16.02 14.49
N ASN A 20 -7.83 17.32 14.68
CA ASN A 20 -8.31 18.07 15.85
C ASN A 20 -9.79 18.49 15.73
N VAL A 21 -10.39 18.43 14.53
CA VAL A 21 -11.79 18.81 14.29
C VAL A 21 -12.75 17.65 14.62
N ASP A 22 -12.27 16.41 14.63
CA ASP A 22 -13.10 15.22 14.94
C ASP A 22 -13.37 15.03 16.44
N ASP A 23 -12.62 15.68 17.35
CA ASP A 23 -12.76 15.53 18.82
C ASP A 23 -13.42 16.73 19.52
N ALA A 24 -13.49 17.90 18.88
CA ALA A 24 -14.07 19.10 19.50
C ALA A 24 -14.87 19.91 18.48
N SER A 25 -16.19 19.73 18.49
CA SER A 25 -17.20 20.65 17.95
C SER A 25 -17.05 21.06 16.47
N ARG A 26 -17.97 20.57 15.63
CA ARG A 26 -18.28 21.04 14.26
C ARG A 26 -18.55 22.55 14.21
N SER A 27 -17.50 23.37 14.12
CA SER A 27 -17.55 24.80 13.75
C SER A 27 -16.11 25.32 13.80
N TYR A 28 -15.34 25.44 12.71
CA TYR A 28 -15.15 26.71 11.99
C TYR A 28 -14.07 26.62 10.88
N LEU A 29 -13.94 25.49 10.17
CA LEU A 29 -13.15 25.46 8.93
C LEU A 29 -13.98 24.87 7.80
N ASN A 30 -14.47 25.77 6.95
CA ASN A 30 -15.34 25.49 5.79
C ASN A 30 -14.59 24.81 4.63
N THR A 31 -13.39 24.26 4.86
CA THR A 31 -12.59 23.59 3.85
C THR A 31 -12.61 22.10 4.11
N LYS A 32 -13.61 21.43 3.55
CA LYS A 32 -13.62 19.96 3.43
C LYS A 32 -12.42 19.61 2.55
N PHE A 33 -11.46 18.86 3.10
CA PHE A 33 -10.35 18.32 2.31
C PHE A 33 -10.47 16.80 2.20
N ILE A 34 -9.91 16.25 1.14
CA ILE A 34 -9.88 14.82 0.86
C ILE A 34 -8.43 14.41 0.72
N LEU A 35 -8.02 13.45 1.54
CA LEU A 35 -6.71 12.82 1.45
C LEU A 35 -6.77 11.63 0.49
N LEU A 36 -6.07 11.74 -0.63
CA LEU A 36 -6.06 10.75 -1.69
C LEU A 36 -4.70 10.06 -1.78
N ASP A 37 -4.70 8.76 -1.46
CA ASP A 37 -3.58 7.88 -1.80
C ASP A 37 -3.70 7.50 -3.28
N VAL A 38 -2.81 8.02 -4.14
CA VAL A 38 -2.82 7.67 -5.57
C VAL A 38 -1.92 6.46 -5.87
N ARG A 39 -1.59 5.69 -4.84
CA ARG A 39 -0.86 4.42 -4.98
C ARG A 39 -1.81 3.27 -5.30
N ASN A 40 -1.26 2.07 -5.47
CA ASN A 40 -2.05 0.85 -5.60
C ASN A 40 -2.55 0.37 -4.23
N GLY A 41 -3.62 -0.40 -4.20
CA GLY A 41 -4.24 -0.92 -2.97
C GLY A 41 -3.25 -1.69 -2.08
N TYR A 42 -2.43 -2.57 -2.68
CA TYR A 42 -1.39 -3.30 -1.94
C TYR A 42 -0.35 -2.36 -1.28
N GLU A 43 -0.07 -1.18 -1.85
CA GLU A 43 0.85 -0.23 -1.23
C GLU A 43 0.23 0.45 -0.01
N TRP A 44 -1.09 0.64 -0.01
CA TRP A 44 -1.86 1.14 1.13
C TRP A 44 -1.97 0.07 2.23
N ASP A 45 -2.18 -1.19 1.85
CA ASP A 45 -2.36 -2.32 2.78
C ASP A 45 -1.19 -2.51 3.75
N ILE A 46 0.02 -2.10 3.33
CA ILE A 46 1.23 -2.22 4.14
C ILE A 46 1.60 -0.94 4.88
N GLY A 47 1.03 0.20 4.51
CA GLY A 47 1.22 1.46 5.20
C GLY A 47 0.66 2.65 4.43
N HIS A 48 0.12 3.63 5.14
CA HIS A 48 -0.59 4.78 4.58
C HIS A 48 -0.66 5.92 5.60
N PHE A 49 -1.12 7.11 5.17
CA PHE A 49 -1.45 8.19 6.11
C PHE A 49 -2.79 7.93 6.79
N LEU A 50 -2.87 8.21 8.09
CA LEU A 50 -4.13 8.16 8.85
C LEU A 50 -5.20 9.01 8.16
N GLY A 51 -6.40 8.43 7.98
CA GLY A 51 -7.52 9.06 7.28
C GLY A 51 -7.52 8.89 5.76
N ALA A 52 -6.46 8.37 5.15
CA ALA A 52 -6.45 8.05 3.72
C ALA A 52 -7.29 6.79 3.46
N ARG A 53 -8.24 6.88 2.51
CA ARG A 53 -9.01 5.70 2.06
C ARG A 53 -8.13 4.78 1.21
N ARG A 54 -8.34 3.46 1.34
CA ARG A 54 -7.68 2.46 0.51
C ARG A 54 -8.11 2.62 -0.94
N PRO A 55 -7.18 2.68 -1.91
CA PRO A 55 -7.53 2.64 -3.33
C PRO A 55 -8.06 1.27 -3.76
N ASP A 56 -9.10 1.24 -4.58
CA ASP A 56 -9.71 0.00 -5.11
C ASP A 56 -9.00 -0.54 -6.36
N VAL A 57 -7.75 -0.13 -6.58
CA VAL A 57 -7.00 -0.40 -7.82
C VAL A 57 -5.64 -1.01 -7.52
N ASP A 58 -5.31 -2.09 -8.24
CA ASP A 58 -4.01 -2.76 -8.14
C ASP A 58 -3.03 -2.32 -9.23
N SER A 59 -3.46 -1.42 -10.11
CA SER A 59 -2.66 -0.82 -11.18
C SER A 59 -2.97 0.67 -11.29
N PHE A 60 -1.92 1.48 -11.37
CA PHE A 60 -2.05 2.92 -11.56
C PHE A 60 -2.79 3.28 -12.86
N ARG A 61 -2.65 2.46 -13.91
CA ARG A 61 -3.38 2.66 -15.17
C ARG A 61 -4.90 2.51 -14.98
N SER A 62 -5.31 1.76 -13.96
CA SER A 62 -6.70 1.52 -13.62
C SER A 62 -7.23 2.53 -12.58
N THR A 63 -6.38 3.44 -12.06
CA THR A 63 -6.79 4.44 -11.07
C THR A 63 -7.91 5.31 -11.61
N SER A 64 -9.09 5.19 -10.98
CA SER A 64 -10.35 5.70 -11.52
C SER A 64 -11.00 6.86 -10.73
N PHE A 65 -10.36 7.38 -9.69
CA PHE A 65 -10.94 8.46 -8.88
C PHE A 65 -11.43 9.65 -9.72
N GLY A 66 -12.72 9.94 -9.61
CA GLY A 66 -13.41 10.96 -10.38
C GLY A 66 -13.47 10.72 -11.89
N LEU A 67 -13.11 9.54 -12.44
CA LEU A 67 -13.11 9.30 -13.90
C LEU A 67 -14.48 9.02 -14.51
N TYR A 68 -15.46 8.54 -13.74
CA TYR A 68 -16.74 8.10 -14.29
C TYR A 68 -17.89 8.97 -13.75
N GLU A 69 -18.49 9.80 -14.61
CA GLU A 69 -19.74 10.51 -14.29
C GLU A 69 -20.96 9.56 -14.30
N SER A 70 -20.92 8.48 -15.07
CA SER A 70 -22.00 7.50 -15.20
C SER A 70 -21.92 6.32 -14.22
N GLU A 71 -20.75 6.07 -13.64
CA GLU A 71 -20.53 5.06 -12.60
C GLU A 71 -20.07 5.77 -11.33
N LEU A 72 -21.00 6.51 -10.73
CA LEU A 72 -20.95 6.90 -9.32
C LEU A 72 -20.98 5.62 -8.47
N THR A 73 -19.85 4.91 -8.44
CA THR A 73 -19.67 3.88 -7.43
C THR A 73 -19.62 4.60 -6.09
N ALA A 74 -20.45 4.19 -5.13
CA ALA A 74 -20.51 4.78 -3.78
C ALA A 74 -19.13 4.82 -3.07
N SER A 75 -18.15 4.10 -3.61
CA SER A 75 -16.77 4.00 -3.17
C SER A 75 -15.87 5.19 -3.59
N ASP A 76 -16.21 5.96 -4.64
CA ASP A 76 -15.33 7.04 -5.10
C ASP A 76 -15.27 8.20 -4.08
N PRO A 77 -14.10 8.46 -3.44
CA PRO A 77 -13.94 9.57 -2.50
C PRO A 77 -14.29 10.94 -3.09
N LEU A 78 -14.20 11.11 -4.41
CA LEU A 78 -14.43 12.40 -5.09
C LEU A 78 -15.86 12.58 -5.60
N ALA A 79 -16.73 11.55 -5.52
CA ALA A 79 -18.10 11.60 -6.05
C ALA A 79 -18.94 12.74 -5.47
N SER A 80 -18.76 13.06 -4.18
CA SER A 80 -19.49 14.10 -3.46
C SER A 80 -18.67 15.37 -3.20
N ALA A 81 -17.52 15.48 -3.84
CA ALA A 81 -16.60 16.59 -3.65
C ALA A 81 -17.03 17.80 -4.49
N ASP A 82 -17.18 18.95 -3.84
CA ASP A 82 -17.34 20.23 -4.54
C ASP A 82 -16.04 20.58 -5.27
N LYS A 83 -16.11 20.79 -6.58
CA LYS A 83 -14.94 20.92 -7.43
C LYS A 83 -14.15 22.22 -7.19
N GLU A 84 -14.79 23.26 -6.65
CA GLU A 84 -14.19 24.58 -6.47
C GLU A 84 -13.67 24.82 -5.06
N SER A 85 -14.33 24.25 -4.05
CA SER A 85 -14.04 24.49 -2.64
C SER A 85 -13.37 23.32 -1.91
N THR A 86 -13.41 22.10 -2.45
CA THR A 86 -12.80 20.93 -1.80
C THR A 86 -11.30 20.88 -2.05
N ASP A 87 -10.51 20.89 -0.97
CA ASP A 87 -9.06 20.70 -1.02
C ASP A 87 -8.73 19.22 -1.24
N ILE A 88 -8.07 18.85 -2.34
CA ILE A 88 -7.65 17.47 -2.60
C ILE A 88 -6.14 17.36 -2.38
N LEU A 89 -5.76 16.64 -1.34
CA LEU A 89 -4.37 16.37 -0.98
C LEU A 89 -3.97 14.99 -1.50
N MET A 90 -3.09 14.93 -2.48
CA MET A 90 -2.62 13.69 -3.09
C MET A 90 -1.22 13.33 -2.64
N TYR A 91 -0.98 12.04 -2.44
CA TYR A 91 0.38 11.53 -2.24
C TYR A 91 0.60 10.19 -2.94
N CYS A 92 1.86 9.94 -3.26
CA CYS A 92 2.36 8.63 -3.63
C CYS A 92 3.78 8.47 -3.11
N THR A 93 4.44 7.34 -3.40
CA THR A 93 5.76 7.02 -2.87
C THR A 93 6.80 8.11 -3.11
N GLY A 94 6.90 8.63 -4.35
CA GLY A 94 7.90 9.64 -4.75
C GLY A 94 7.38 10.84 -5.53
N GLY A 95 6.07 11.06 -5.61
CA GLY A 95 5.43 12.23 -6.23
C GLY A 95 5.02 12.09 -7.72
N ILE A 96 5.67 11.23 -8.50
CA ILE A 96 5.44 11.14 -9.97
C ILE A 96 3.98 10.82 -10.34
N ARG A 97 3.33 9.89 -9.62
CA ARG A 97 1.92 9.55 -9.89
C ARG A 97 1.00 10.72 -9.60
N CYS A 98 1.28 11.52 -8.58
CA CYS A 98 0.50 12.71 -8.24
C CYS A 98 0.62 13.79 -9.33
N ASP A 99 1.81 13.94 -9.93
CA ASP A 99 2.00 14.88 -11.05
C ASP A 99 1.09 14.52 -12.23
N VAL A 100 1.03 13.24 -12.60
CA VAL A 100 0.14 12.73 -13.66
C VAL A 100 -1.32 12.83 -13.24
N TYR A 101 -1.67 12.40 -12.03
CA TYR A 101 -3.07 12.36 -11.59
C TYR A 101 -3.67 13.75 -11.40
N SER A 102 -2.85 14.72 -11.00
CA SER A 102 -3.30 16.11 -10.83
C SER A 102 -3.77 16.74 -12.13
N THR A 103 -3.19 16.39 -13.29
CA THR A 103 -3.65 16.93 -14.57
C THR A 103 -5.02 16.37 -14.95
N ILE A 104 -5.26 15.10 -14.64
CA ILE A 104 -6.54 14.43 -14.84
C ILE A 104 -7.62 15.10 -13.99
N LEU A 105 -7.40 15.28 -12.68
CA LEU A 105 -8.38 15.93 -11.81
C LEU A 105 -8.63 17.39 -12.19
N ARG A 106 -7.58 18.11 -12.64
CA ARG A 106 -7.72 19.48 -13.14
C ARG A 106 -8.64 19.55 -14.36
N GLN A 107 -8.49 18.63 -15.32
CA GLN A 107 -9.35 18.56 -16.50
C GLN A 107 -10.82 18.30 -16.15
N ARG A 108 -11.10 17.75 -14.97
CA ARG A 108 -12.46 17.52 -14.47
C ARG A 108 -13.07 18.67 -13.68
N GLY A 109 -12.32 19.75 -13.53
CA GLY A 109 -12.77 20.98 -12.88
C GLY A 109 -12.35 21.11 -11.42
N PHE A 110 -11.60 20.17 -10.85
CA PHE A 110 -11.09 20.33 -9.48
C PHE A 110 -10.04 21.44 -9.41
N GLN A 111 -10.27 22.43 -8.54
CA GLN A 111 -9.46 23.65 -8.44
C GLN A 111 -8.37 23.54 -7.36
N ASN A 112 -8.72 23.02 -6.19
CA ASN A 112 -7.80 23.01 -5.04
C ASN A 112 -7.04 21.69 -4.97
N LEU A 113 -6.04 21.53 -5.84
CA LEU A 113 -5.22 20.32 -5.93
C LEU A 113 -3.85 20.53 -5.29
N TYR A 114 -3.49 19.68 -4.35
CA TYR A 114 -2.22 19.71 -3.63
C TYR A 114 -1.51 18.35 -3.71
N THR A 115 -0.18 18.36 -3.76
CA THR A 115 0.64 17.14 -3.79
C THR A 115 1.77 17.20 -2.77
N LEU A 116 2.07 16.07 -2.12
CA LEU A 116 3.22 15.94 -1.24
C LEU A 116 4.53 16.01 -2.05
N LYS A 117 5.30 17.08 -1.87
CA LYS A 117 6.58 17.29 -2.57
C LYS A 117 7.57 16.19 -2.18
N GLY A 118 8.07 15.46 -3.17
CA GLY A 118 8.99 14.33 -2.98
C GLY A 118 8.32 13.04 -2.47
N GLY A 119 6.99 13.03 -2.33
CA GLY A 119 6.22 11.86 -1.90
C GLY A 119 6.49 11.41 -0.46
N VAL A 120 5.96 10.25 -0.12
CA VAL A 120 6.06 9.67 1.23
C VAL A 120 7.52 9.43 1.64
N SER A 121 8.39 9.02 0.72
CA SER A 121 9.80 8.78 1.05
C SER A 121 10.47 10.04 1.61
N HIS A 122 10.21 11.20 1.01
CA HIS A 122 10.76 12.47 1.48
C HIS A 122 10.07 12.93 2.77
N TYR A 123 8.78 12.67 2.93
CA TYR A 123 8.08 12.97 4.17
C TYR A 123 8.65 12.18 5.36
N LEU A 124 8.85 10.87 5.22
CA LEU A 124 9.43 10.03 6.28
C LEU A 124 10.86 10.46 6.63
N GLU A 125 11.64 10.89 5.64
CA GLU A 125 12.98 11.44 5.84
C GLU A 125 12.97 12.74 6.66
N LYS A 126 12.01 13.65 6.41
CA LYS A 126 11.98 14.97 7.07
C LYS A 126 11.18 14.99 8.38
N GLU A 127 9.96 14.46 8.37
CA GLU A 127 9.00 14.52 9.47
C GLU A 127 8.94 13.22 10.29
N GLY A 128 9.52 12.12 9.81
CA GLY A 128 9.37 10.81 10.44
C GLY A 128 7.97 10.21 10.25
N PRO A 129 7.55 9.24 11.08
CA PRO A 129 6.27 8.51 10.90
C PRO A 129 5.04 9.28 11.41
N ILE A 130 5.11 10.58 11.61
CA ILE A 130 3.99 11.36 12.16
C ILE A 130 2.80 11.26 11.20
N LYS A 131 1.64 10.81 11.71
CA LYS A 131 0.41 10.50 10.95
C LYS A 131 0.55 9.37 9.91
N TRP A 132 1.69 8.70 9.82
CA TRP A 132 1.92 7.55 8.94
C TRP A 132 1.84 6.24 9.74
N VAL A 133 1.18 5.23 9.18
CA VAL A 133 1.13 3.88 9.76
C VAL A 133 1.81 2.85 8.86
N GLY A 134 2.38 1.82 9.46
CA GLY A 134 3.02 0.71 8.76
C GLY A 134 4.31 1.07 8.01
N ASN A 135 4.63 0.26 7.00
CA ASN A 135 5.84 0.40 6.19
C ASN A 135 5.54 1.10 4.86
N LEU A 136 6.54 1.76 4.28
CA LEU A 136 6.44 2.28 2.92
C LEU A 136 6.80 1.18 1.93
N PHE A 137 5.88 0.87 1.01
CA PHE A 137 6.15 -0.05 -0.09
C PHE A 137 7.26 0.48 -1.01
N VAL A 138 8.21 -0.38 -1.39
CA VAL A 138 9.31 -0.07 -2.32
C VAL A 138 9.39 -1.09 -3.45
N PHE A 139 9.68 -0.62 -4.65
CA PHE A 139 9.68 -1.38 -5.90
C PHE A 139 11.03 -2.06 -6.19
N ASP A 140 11.69 -2.57 -5.16
CA ASP A 140 12.92 -3.38 -5.25
C ASP A 140 12.75 -4.65 -4.44
N SER A 141 13.82 -5.43 -4.19
CA SER A 141 13.82 -6.71 -3.46
C SER A 141 13.31 -6.65 -2.01
N ARG A 142 13.18 -5.46 -1.42
CA ARG A 142 12.80 -5.29 0.00
C ARG A 142 11.28 -5.30 0.23
N LEU A 143 10.46 -5.05 -0.79
CA LEU A 143 8.98 -4.88 -0.79
C LEU A 143 8.48 -3.71 0.06
N SER A 144 9.06 -3.51 1.23
CA SER A 144 8.75 -2.37 2.08
C SER A 144 9.92 -2.01 2.98
N LEU A 145 9.95 -0.76 3.41
CA LEU A 145 10.89 -0.26 4.40
C LEU A 145 10.11 0.33 5.57
N PRO A 146 10.51 0.03 6.82
CA PRO A 146 9.93 0.70 7.97
C PRO A 146 10.34 2.19 7.96
N PRO A 147 9.57 3.08 8.61
CA PRO A 147 9.92 4.49 8.73
C PRO A 147 11.33 4.74 9.28
N SER A 148 11.83 3.87 10.15
CA SER A 148 13.18 3.95 10.71
C SER A 148 14.30 3.86 9.67
N ALA A 149 14.03 3.33 8.47
CA ALA A 149 14.99 3.29 7.38
C ALA A 149 15.21 4.66 6.70
N TYR A 150 14.29 5.62 6.90
CA TYR A 150 14.34 6.95 6.27
C TYR A 150 14.88 8.04 7.20
N LYS A 151 14.73 7.87 8.52
CA LYS A 151 15.23 8.81 9.53
C LYS A 151 15.75 8.06 10.76
N PRO A 152 16.94 7.44 10.68
CA PRO A 152 17.49 6.62 11.76
C PRO A 152 17.65 7.37 13.09
N GLU A 153 18.00 8.65 13.03
CA GLU A 153 18.32 9.49 14.18
C GLU A 153 17.09 9.80 15.04
N ALA A 154 15.93 10.02 14.40
CA ALA A 154 14.67 10.34 15.09
C ALA A 154 14.08 9.16 15.89
N MET A 155 14.55 7.93 15.65
CA MET A 155 14.12 6.74 16.40
C MET A 155 15.01 6.42 17.60
N ALA A 156 16.18 7.07 17.72
CA ALA A 156 17.06 6.92 18.88
C ALA A 156 16.50 7.62 20.13
N GLU A 157 15.78 8.73 19.97
CA GLU A 157 15.07 9.44 21.04
C GLU A 157 13.76 8.76 21.47
N ALA A 158 13.21 7.89 20.61
CA ALA A 158 12.00 7.10 20.88
C ALA A 158 12.30 5.72 21.52
N ARG A 159 13.53 5.49 22.02
CA ARG A 159 13.98 4.21 22.61
C ARG A 159 13.30 3.82 23.94
N GLY A 160 12.20 4.47 24.32
CA GLY A 160 11.39 4.12 25.48
C GLY A 160 10.08 3.40 25.17
N ILE A 161 9.63 3.33 23.90
CA ILE A 161 8.32 2.72 23.59
C ILE A 161 8.43 1.88 22.32
N GLN A 162 8.00 0.62 22.44
CA GLN A 162 7.67 -0.31 21.35
C GLN A 162 6.79 0.34 20.25
N LEU A 163 7.36 1.19 19.40
CA LEU A 163 6.62 1.84 18.31
C LEU A 163 6.34 0.88 17.15
N VAL A 164 7.02 -0.27 17.13
CA VAL A 164 6.81 -1.35 16.14
C VAL A 164 5.53 -2.14 16.42
N SER A 165 4.96 -2.07 17.64
CA SER A 165 3.90 -3.01 18.06
C SER A 165 2.48 -2.43 18.13
N LYS A 166 2.27 -1.10 18.16
CA LYS A 166 0.91 -0.52 18.21
C LYS A 166 0.33 -0.04 16.88
N ASN A 167 1.17 0.19 15.85
CA ASN A 167 0.73 0.78 14.58
C ASN A 167 0.45 -0.22 13.44
N SER A 168 0.55 -1.53 13.65
CA SER A 168 0.20 -2.56 12.65
C SER A 168 -1.25 -3.06 12.76
N THR A 169 -2.06 -2.50 13.67
CA THR A 169 -3.44 -2.92 13.92
C THR A 169 -4.40 -2.74 12.73
N PHE A 170 -3.99 -1.98 11.71
CA PHE A 170 -4.77 -1.76 10.49
C PHE A 170 -4.60 -2.89 9.45
N ALA A 171 -3.45 -3.56 9.42
CA ALA A 171 -3.12 -4.52 8.38
C ALA A 171 -3.87 -5.84 8.61
N ARG A 172 -4.40 -6.39 7.52
CA ARG A 172 -5.21 -7.61 7.54
C ARG A 172 -4.67 -8.65 6.59
N CYS A 173 -4.83 -9.91 6.95
CA CYS A 173 -4.64 -11.02 6.04
C CYS A 173 -5.68 -10.93 4.92
N TYR A 174 -5.21 -10.99 3.68
CA TYR A 174 -6.05 -10.99 2.48
C TYR A 174 -7.05 -12.16 2.45
N ILE A 175 -6.66 -13.32 3.00
CA ILE A 175 -7.43 -14.56 2.92
C ILE A 175 -8.52 -14.63 4.02
N CYS A 176 -8.13 -14.49 5.29
CA CYS A 176 -9.06 -14.68 6.41
C CYS A 176 -9.49 -13.38 7.10
N GLY A 177 -8.95 -12.23 6.70
CA GLY A 177 -9.27 -10.92 7.28
C GLY A 177 -8.72 -10.69 8.70
N SER A 178 -8.00 -11.65 9.28
CA SER A 178 -7.38 -11.52 10.60
C SER A 178 -6.33 -10.41 10.61
N ARG A 179 -6.12 -9.78 11.78
CA ARG A 179 -5.07 -8.77 11.93
C ARG A 179 -3.70 -9.42 11.84
N ILE A 180 -2.76 -8.74 11.18
CA ILE A 180 -1.38 -9.23 11.06
C ILE A 180 -0.39 -8.22 11.62
N CYS A 181 0.59 -8.71 12.37
CA CYS A 181 1.66 -7.90 12.91
C CYS A 181 2.86 -7.80 11.95
N GLU A 182 3.08 -8.85 11.16
CA GLU A 182 4.16 -8.88 10.18
C GLU A 182 3.67 -8.31 8.84
N LEU A 183 4.11 -7.09 8.55
CA LEU A 183 3.81 -6.35 7.32
C LEU A 183 4.64 -6.90 6.16
N ARG A 184 4.23 -8.05 5.64
CA ARG A 184 4.98 -8.75 4.61
C ARG A 184 4.12 -9.16 3.43
N HIS A 185 4.38 -8.52 2.31
CA HIS A 185 3.85 -8.93 1.03
C HIS A 185 4.49 -10.22 0.55
N ARG A 186 3.71 -11.01 -0.17
CA ARG A 186 4.14 -12.23 -0.85
C ARG A 186 3.39 -12.32 -2.18
N ASN A 187 4.03 -12.88 -3.20
CA ASN A 187 3.30 -13.26 -4.40
C ASN A 187 2.61 -14.62 -4.18
N CYS A 188 1.51 -14.86 -4.87
CA CYS A 188 0.86 -16.16 -4.94
C CYS A 188 1.84 -17.19 -5.49
N ALA A 189 1.91 -18.37 -4.86
CA ALA A 189 2.78 -19.47 -5.31
C ALA A 189 2.46 -19.91 -6.75
N ASN A 190 1.20 -19.84 -7.16
CA ASN A 190 0.79 -19.99 -8.54
C ASN A 190 1.40 -18.88 -9.40
N LEU A 191 2.30 -19.26 -10.31
CA LEU A 191 3.00 -18.34 -11.21
C LEU A 191 2.06 -17.60 -12.18
N ASP A 192 0.99 -18.25 -12.61
CA ASP A 192 -0.01 -17.66 -13.52
C ASP A 192 -0.84 -16.57 -12.82
N CYS A 193 -1.12 -16.75 -11.53
CA CYS A 193 -1.80 -15.75 -10.72
C CYS A 193 -0.86 -14.63 -10.30
N ASN A 194 0.26 -14.98 -9.65
CA ASN A 194 1.29 -14.06 -9.15
C ASN A 194 0.78 -12.85 -8.31
N LEU A 195 -0.46 -12.88 -7.81
CA LEU A 195 -1.05 -11.81 -7.00
C LEU A 195 -0.15 -11.46 -5.82
N LEU A 196 0.08 -10.17 -5.58
CA LEU A 196 0.83 -9.67 -4.43
C LEU A 196 -0.14 -9.34 -3.29
N PHE A 197 0.01 -9.96 -2.13
CA PHE A 197 -0.91 -9.77 -1.02
C PHE A 197 -0.24 -9.95 0.35
N LEU A 198 -0.91 -9.45 1.39
CA LEU A 198 -0.53 -9.64 2.79
C LEU A 198 -1.22 -10.89 3.37
N CYS A 199 -0.49 -11.70 4.14
CA CYS A 199 -1.01 -12.98 4.63
C CYS A 199 -0.47 -13.31 6.02
N CYS A 200 -1.34 -13.86 6.89
CA CYS A 200 -0.89 -14.44 8.16
C CYS A 200 -0.15 -15.77 7.92
N ALA A 201 0.64 -16.20 8.90
CA ALA A 201 1.43 -17.42 8.81
C ALA A 201 0.57 -18.68 8.59
N ASP A 202 -0.60 -18.75 9.25
CA ASP A 202 -1.51 -19.90 9.15
C ASP A 202 -2.04 -20.05 7.72
N CYS A 203 -2.59 -18.99 7.13
CA CYS A 203 -3.08 -19.05 5.76
C CYS A 203 -1.97 -19.29 4.72
N VAL A 204 -0.72 -18.84 4.97
CA VAL A 204 0.42 -19.20 4.11
C VAL A 204 0.66 -20.72 4.15
N LYS A 205 0.55 -21.34 5.33
CA LYS A 205 0.70 -22.78 5.50
C LYS A 205 -0.46 -23.54 4.84
N ASP A 206 -1.68 -23.16 5.16
CA ASP A 206 -2.90 -23.87 4.73
C ASP A 206 -3.08 -23.83 3.21
N LEU A 207 -2.79 -22.70 2.58
CA LEU A 207 -2.89 -22.53 1.13
C LEU A 207 -1.57 -22.71 0.39
N ARG A 208 -0.54 -23.29 1.03
CA ARG A 208 0.77 -23.53 0.40
C ARG A 208 1.30 -22.29 -0.33
N GLY A 209 1.17 -21.12 0.30
CA GLY A 209 1.61 -19.84 -0.23
C GLY A 209 0.77 -19.27 -1.38
N CYS A 210 -0.39 -19.85 -1.69
CA CYS A 210 -1.34 -19.33 -2.67
C CYS A 210 -2.33 -18.33 -2.05
N CYS A 211 -2.98 -17.53 -2.89
CA CYS A 211 -4.02 -16.58 -2.46
C CYS A 211 -5.40 -17.22 -2.27
N CYS A 212 -5.63 -18.42 -2.81
CA CYS A 212 -6.90 -19.15 -2.72
C CYS A 212 -6.67 -20.66 -2.94
N SER A 213 -7.69 -21.48 -2.66
CA SER A 213 -7.69 -22.94 -2.87
C SER A 213 -7.39 -23.33 -4.32
N ASP A 214 -7.99 -22.64 -5.28
CA ASP A 214 -7.90 -22.98 -6.70
C ASP A 214 -6.47 -22.81 -7.24
N CYS A 215 -5.77 -21.81 -6.71
CA CYS A 215 -4.37 -21.60 -7.05
C CYS A 215 -3.47 -22.75 -6.55
N THR A 216 -3.89 -23.51 -5.53
CA THR A 216 -3.07 -24.60 -4.97
C THR A 216 -2.98 -25.84 -5.87
N SER A 217 -3.80 -25.94 -6.91
CA SER A 217 -3.75 -27.02 -7.90
C SER A 217 -3.21 -26.57 -9.25
N ALA A 218 -2.65 -25.35 -9.35
CA ALA A 218 -2.11 -24.83 -10.60
C ALA A 218 -0.89 -25.64 -11.09
N PRO A 219 -0.68 -25.78 -12.40
CA PRO A 219 0.43 -26.55 -12.96
C PRO A 219 1.80 -25.92 -12.67
N ARG A 220 1.86 -24.59 -12.56
CA ARG A 220 3.11 -23.84 -12.32
C ARG A 220 3.16 -23.28 -10.91
N LEU A 221 3.33 -24.19 -9.95
CA LEU A 221 3.42 -23.87 -8.53
C LEU A 221 4.86 -23.72 -8.07
N ARG A 222 5.14 -22.61 -7.38
CA ARG A 222 6.42 -22.34 -6.72
C ARG A 222 6.37 -22.82 -5.26
N PRO A 223 7.50 -23.23 -4.66
CA PRO A 223 7.52 -23.75 -3.28
C PRO A 223 7.19 -22.66 -2.25
N VAL A 224 6.66 -23.03 -1.08
CA VAL A 224 6.42 -22.04 -0.03
C VAL A 224 7.74 -21.45 0.46
N LEU A 225 7.91 -20.14 0.25
CA LEU A 225 9.08 -19.43 0.75
C LEU A 225 8.94 -19.03 2.22
N HIS A 226 9.98 -19.34 3.01
CA HIS A 226 10.13 -18.98 4.41
C HIS A 226 11.03 -17.76 4.59
N GLY A 227 10.89 -17.03 5.70
CA GLY A 227 11.65 -15.79 5.94
C GLY A 227 11.50 -14.80 4.78
N ARG A 228 12.30 -13.75 4.62
CA ARG A 228 12.06 -12.67 3.63
C ARG A 228 12.36 -13.00 2.16
N GLN A 229 12.40 -14.28 1.80
CA GLN A 229 12.70 -14.75 0.45
C GLN A 229 11.63 -14.34 -0.57
N ARG A 230 12.03 -14.30 -1.84
CA ARG A 230 11.19 -14.02 -3.01
C ARG A 230 11.24 -15.14 -4.01
N TYR A 231 10.19 -15.18 -4.83
CA TYR A 231 10.20 -16.06 -5.98
C TYR A 231 11.20 -15.57 -7.01
N GLU A 232 12.07 -16.49 -7.37
CA GLU A 232 12.99 -16.39 -8.48
C GLU A 232 12.27 -16.63 -9.82
N LYS A 233 13.02 -16.61 -10.91
CA LYS A 233 12.50 -16.93 -12.25
C LYS A 233 12.06 -18.40 -12.31
N TRP A 234 10.99 -18.69 -13.04
CA TRP A 234 10.36 -20.02 -13.09
C TRP A 234 11.31 -21.18 -13.40
N HIS A 235 12.29 -20.98 -14.31
CA HIS A 235 13.20 -22.04 -14.71
C HIS A 235 13.99 -22.63 -13.53
N ILE A 236 14.27 -21.83 -12.49
CA ILE A 236 14.95 -22.29 -11.27
C ILE A 236 14.09 -23.36 -10.57
N TYR A 237 12.77 -23.21 -10.57
CA TYR A 237 11.87 -24.15 -9.90
C TYR A 237 11.51 -25.38 -10.74
N ARG A 238 11.44 -25.22 -12.06
CA ARG A 238 11.13 -26.33 -12.97
C ARG A 238 12.22 -27.40 -12.91
N ASP A 239 13.47 -26.96 -12.93
CA ASP A 239 14.60 -27.88 -13.00
C ASP A 239 14.72 -28.69 -11.69
N ASP A 240 14.40 -28.09 -10.53
CA ASP A 240 14.30 -28.77 -9.24
C ASP A 240 13.15 -29.79 -9.18
N LEU A 241 11.98 -29.46 -9.75
CA LEU A 241 10.83 -30.38 -9.82
C LEU A 241 11.12 -31.57 -10.73
N GLU A 242 11.80 -31.35 -11.85
CA GLU A 242 12.25 -32.44 -12.74
C GLU A 242 13.26 -33.37 -12.04
N MET A 243 14.15 -32.81 -11.21
CA MET A 243 15.06 -33.62 -10.39
C MET A 243 14.34 -34.43 -9.31
N GLN A 244 13.37 -33.84 -8.60
CA GLN A 244 12.59 -34.55 -7.59
C GLN A 244 11.74 -35.68 -8.20
N ASN A 245 11.09 -35.42 -9.35
CA ASN A 245 10.30 -36.43 -10.05
C ASN A 245 11.16 -37.60 -10.56
N LYS A 246 12.40 -37.33 -11.01
CA LYS A 246 13.35 -38.39 -11.39
C LYS A 246 13.77 -39.24 -10.19
N SER A 247 14.02 -38.64 -9.03
CA SER A 247 14.38 -39.36 -7.80
C SER A 247 13.25 -40.23 -7.25
N ILE A 248 12.00 -39.76 -7.32
CA ILE A 248 10.82 -40.55 -6.89
C ILE A 248 10.59 -41.73 -7.84
N ALA A 249 10.68 -41.51 -9.15
CA ALA A 249 10.53 -42.57 -10.15
C ALA A 249 11.62 -43.65 -10.06
N GLN A 250 12.77 -43.39 -9.43
CA GLN A 250 13.82 -44.38 -9.18
C GLN A 250 13.59 -45.23 -7.92
N LEU A 251 12.79 -44.75 -6.96
CA LEU A 251 12.45 -45.47 -5.73
C LEU A 251 11.28 -46.43 -5.91
N ASP A 252 10.37 -46.17 -6.86
CA ASP A 252 9.23 -47.04 -7.17
C ASP A 252 9.59 -48.23 -8.10
N VAL A 253 10.85 -48.35 -8.53
CA VAL A 253 11.35 -49.40 -9.45
C VAL A 253 12.32 -50.38 -8.74
N SER A 254 12.44 -50.27 -7.41
CA SER A 254 13.28 -51.12 -6.55
C SER A 254 12.45 -51.80 -5.47
#